data_AF-A0A9X1TP17-F1
#
_entry.id   AF-A0A9X1TP17-F1
#
_cell.length_a   1.000
_cell.length_b   1.000
_cell.length_c   1.000
_cell.angle_alpha   90.00
_cell.angle_beta   90.00
_cell.angle_gamma   90.00
#
_symmetry.space_group_name_H-M   'P 1'
#
loop_
_entity.id
_entity.type
_entity.pdbx_description
1 polymer ?
#
loop_
_entity_poly.entity_id
_entity_poly.type
_entity_poly.pdbx_seq_one_letter_code
_entity_poly.pdbx_strand_id
1 'polypeptide(L)'
;MRETILEFPDQDLTDEQIRELLYDLTGETYRVLRTDEMYWGEGGTTKKGQFYHLMPVLGDNGFYAWYSLYRQHNQRFESKANAVLHFTHYWTEWRARIKAKQ
;
A
#
# COMPACT_ATOMS: atom_id res chain seq x y z
N MET A 1 -1.76 15.04 -19.59
CA MET A 1 -1.67 13.72 -18.94
C MET A 1 -3.05 13.40 -18.39
N ARG A 2 -3.65 12.28 -18.77
CA ARG A 2 -4.91 11.84 -18.14
C ARG A 2 -4.52 11.25 -16.79
N GLU A 3 -4.95 11.89 -15.71
CA GLU A 3 -4.94 11.28 -14.39
C GLU A 3 -5.94 10.13 -14.44
N THR A 4 -5.45 8.89 -14.53
CA THR A 4 -6.28 7.72 -14.33
C THR A 4 -6.60 7.67 -12.84
N ILE A 5 -7.67 8.35 -12.44
CA ILE A 5 -8.28 8.15 -11.13
C ILE A 5 -8.77 6.69 -11.16
N LEU A 6 -8.05 5.82 -10.45
CA LEU A 6 -8.50 4.46 -10.19
C LEU A 6 -9.71 4.57 -9.25
N GLU A 7 -10.90 4.73 -9.83
CA GLU A 7 -12.15 4.56 -9.12
C GLU A 7 -12.32 3.07 -8.85
N PHE A 8 -11.89 2.62 -7.67
CA PHE A 8 -12.21 1.29 -7.19
C PHE A 8 -13.68 1.32 -6.76
N PRO A 9 -14.61 0.63 -7.45
CA PRO A 9 -15.94 0.43 -6.89
C PRO A 9 -15.78 -0.22 -5.52
N ASP A 10 -16.71 0.03 -4.60
CA ASP A 10 -16.82 -0.54 -3.23
C ASP A 10 -16.87 -2.09 -3.19
N GLN A 11 -16.53 -2.78 -4.29
CA GLN A 11 -16.40 -4.21 -4.38
C GLN A 11 -15.15 -4.70 -3.67
N ASP A 12 -15.32 -5.78 -2.91
CA ASP A 12 -14.26 -6.57 -2.29
C ASP A 12 -13.25 -7.03 -3.35
N LEU A 13 -12.20 -6.23 -3.56
CA LEU A 13 -11.05 -6.65 -4.35
C LEU A 13 -10.51 -7.96 -3.76
N THR A 14 -10.49 -9.00 -4.59
CA THR A 14 -9.87 -10.27 -4.21
C THR A 14 -8.37 -10.08 -4.07
N ASP A 15 -7.72 -10.90 -3.25
CA ASP A 15 -6.26 -10.83 -3.07
C ASP A 15 -5.53 -11.08 -4.39
N GLU A 16 -6.11 -11.88 -5.29
CA GLU A 16 -5.57 -12.15 -6.62
C GLU A 16 -5.62 -10.90 -7.51
N GLN A 17 -6.76 -10.21 -7.58
CA GLN A 17 -6.88 -8.96 -8.34
C GLN A 17 -5.92 -7.88 -7.83
N ILE A 18 -5.72 -7.81 -6.51
CA ILE A 18 -4.76 -6.87 -5.91
C ILE A 18 -3.34 -7.25 -6.31
N ARG A 19 -3.00 -8.54 -6.27
CA ARG A 19 -1.68 -9.04 -6.67
C ARG A 19 -1.37 -8.71 -8.13
N GLU A 20 -2.30 -8.98 -9.04
CA GLU A 20 -2.17 -8.66 -10.46
C GLU A 20 -1.98 -7.15 -10.68
N LEU A 21 -2.84 -6.33 -10.09
CA LEU A 21 -2.77 -4.86 -10.20
C LEU A 21 -1.43 -4.31 -9.71
N LEU A 22 -0.95 -4.78 -8.57
CA LEU A 22 0.31 -4.30 -7.99
C LEU A 22 1.52 -4.80 -8.78
N TYR A 23 1.47 -6.01 -9.34
CA TYR A 23 2.50 -6.52 -10.23
C TYR A 23 2.59 -5.69 -11.51
N ASP A 24 1.46 -5.39 -12.15
CA ASP A 24 1.43 -4.55 -13.36
C ASP A 24 1.94 -3.12 -13.09
N LEU A 25 1.66 -2.58 -11.90
CA LEU A 25 2.08 -1.24 -11.50
C LEU A 25 3.58 -1.15 -11.16
N THR A 26 4.11 -2.17 -10.48
CA THR A 26 5.43 -2.09 -9.83
C THR A 26 6.49 -3.00 -10.43
N GLY A 27 6.08 -4.05 -11.15
CA GLY A 27 6.92 -5.18 -11.56
C GLY A 27 7.24 -6.16 -10.42
N GLU A 28 6.68 -5.95 -9.23
CA GLU A 28 6.99 -6.71 -8.01
C GLU A 28 5.71 -7.33 -7.44
N THR A 29 5.85 -8.49 -6.78
CA THR A 29 4.69 -9.18 -6.20
C THR A 29 4.44 -8.73 -4.77
N TYR A 30 3.21 -8.29 -4.49
CA TYR A 30 2.74 -7.92 -3.16
C TYR A 30 1.60 -8.81 -2.70
N ARG A 31 1.48 -8.96 -1.37
CA ARG A 31 0.37 -9.67 -0.72
C ARG A 31 -0.37 -8.76 0.24
N VAL A 32 -1.66 -9.02 0.39
CA VAL A 32 -2.50 -8.43 1.44
C VAL A 32 -2.31 -9.23 2.73
N LEU A 33 -2.05 -8.53 3.83
CA LEU A 33 -2.02 -9.09 5.17
C LEU A 33 -3.17 -8.52 5.99
N ARG A 34 -3.82 -9.37 6.77
CA ARG A 34 -4.89 -9.00 7.70
C ARG A 34 -4.37 -9.03 9.13
N THR A 35 -4.73 -8.02 9.93
CA THR A 35 -4.43 -7.93 11.35
C THR A 35 -5.65 -7.46 12.14
N ASP A 36 -5.80 -7.91 13.38
CA ASP A 36 -6.96 -7.57 14.23
C ASP A 36 -6.74 -6.32 15.11
N GLU A 37 -5.57 -5.70 14.95
CA GLU A 37 -5.19 -4.48 15.64
C GLU A 37 -4.26 -3.63 14.77
N MET A 38 -4.30 -2.32 15.01
CA MET A 38 -3.33 -1.38 14.47
C MET A 38 -2.84 -0.42 15.55
N TYR A 39 -1.53 -0.14 15.53
CA TYR A 39 -0.97 1.03 16.20
C TYR A 39 -1.31 2.26 15.37
N TRP A 40 -1.91 3.26 16.00
CA TRP A 40 -2.34 4.49 15.37
C TRP A 40 -1.80 5.70 16.14
N GLY A 41 -1.21 6.65 15.39
CA GLY A 41 -0.65 7.88 15.93
C GLY A 41 0.70 7.73 16.64
N GLU A 42 1.35 8.86 16.92
CA GLU A 42 2.68 8.93 17.55
C GLU A 42 2.67 8.48 19.03
N GLY A 43 1.49 8.34 19.64
CA GLY A 43 1.31 7.95 21.05
C GLY A 43 1.08 6.46 21.30
N GLY A 44 1.14 5.60 20.27
CA GLY A 44 1.03 4.15 20.44
C GLY A 44 -0.38 3.64 20.79
N THR A 45 -1.43 4.39 20.45
CA THR A 45 -2.80 3.96 20.71
C THR A 45 -3.15 2.76 19.82
N THR A 46 -3.46 1.62 20.42
CA THR A 46 -3.93 0.45 19.69
C THR A 46 -5.43 0.54 19.41
N LYS A 47 -5.80 0.54 18.14
CA LYS A 47 -7.20 0.38 17.70
C LYS A 47 -7.44 -1.09 17.38
N LYS A 48 -8.48 -1.69 17.98
CA LYS A 48 -8.96 -3.04 17.63
C LYS A 48 -9.89 -2.96 16.42
N GLY A 49 -9.86 -3.98 15.57
CA GLY A 49 -10.67 -4.06 14.37
C GLY A 49 -9.96 -4.82 13.27
N GLN A 50 -10.64 -5.06 12.16
CA GLN A 50 -10.03 -5.72 11.01
C GLN A 50 -9.29 -4.69 10.16
N PHE A 51 -7.99 -4.89 10.01
CA PHE A 51 -7.14 -4.01 9.21
C PHE A 51 -6.33 -4.79 8.18
N TYR A 52 -6.01 -4.09 7.09
CA TYR A 52 -5.28 -4.61 5.95
C TYR A 52 -4.03 -3.78 5.71
N HIS A 53 -2.94 -4.43 5.32
CA HIS A 53 -1.76 -3.77 4.80
C HIS A 53 -1.13 -4.59 3.69
N LEU A 54 -0.31 -3.94 2.88
CA LEU A 54 0.43 -4.56 1.78
C LEU A 54 1.87 -4.81 2.22
N MET A 55 2.43 -5.93 1.80
CA MET A 55 3.83 -6.30 2.01
C MET A 55 4.34 -7.04 0.78
N PRO A 56 5.59 -6.82 0.34
CA PRO A 56 6.11 -7.54 -0.80
C PRO A 56 6.32 -9.02 -0.42
N VAL A 57 6.12 -9.91 -1.39
CA VAL A 57 6.27 -11.36 -1.18
C VAL A 57 7.75 -11.74 -1.01
N LEU A 58 8.61 -11.07 -1.77
CA LEU A 58 10.07 -11.11 -1.65
C LEU A 58 10.58 -9.70 -1.35
N GLY A 59 11.88 -9.52 -1.06
CA GLY A 59 12.42 -8.15 -1.01
C GLY A 59 12.12 -7.40 -2.31
N ASP A 60 11.83 -6.10 -2.25
CA ASP A 60 11.49 -5.30 -3.42
C ASP A 60 12.64 -4.36 -3.83
N ASN A 61 12.40 -3.51 -4.82
CA ASN A 61 13.35 -2.52 -5.35
C ASN A 61 13.66 -1.35 -4.39
N GLY A 62 13.41 -1.51 -3.09
CA GLY A 62 13.62 -0.50 -2.05
C GLY A 62 12.42 0.44 -1.85
N PHE A 63 11.37 0.30 -2.65
CA PHE A 63 10.14 1.06 -2.45
C PHE A 63 9.50 0.77 -1.10
N TYR A 64 9.35 -0.50 -0.73
CA TYR A 64 8.68 -0.91 0.49
C TYR A 64 9.47 -0.50 1.74
N ALA A 65 10.80 -0.57 1.67
CA ALA A 65 11.66 -0.03 2.71
C ALA A 65 11.41 1.47 2.91
N TRP A 66 11.35 2.25 1.83
CA TRP A 66 11.02 3.67 1.91
C TRP A 66 9.59 3.93 2.39
N TYR A 67 8.61 3.21 1.84
CA TYR A 67 7.18 3.33 2.15
C TYR A 67 6.91 3.03 3.62
N SER A 68 7.51 1.94 4.14
CA SER A 68 7.33 1.52 5.52
C SER A 68 7.93 2.51 6.51
N LEU A 69 9.08 3.12 6.20
CA LEU A 69 9.66 4.20 6.99
C LEU A 69 8.79 5.46 6.94
N TYR A 70 8.35 5.86 5.75
CA TYR A 70 7.54 7.07 5.57
C TYR A 70 6.16 6.95 6.26
N ARG A 71 5.62 5.73 6.32
CA ARG A 71 4.30 5.45 6.90
C ARG A 71 4.34 4.63 8.17
N GLN A 72 5.42 4.65 8.94
CA GLN A 72 5.62 3.75 10.09
C GLN A 72 4.43 3.63 11.07
N HIS A 73 3.61 4.68 11.23
CA HIS A 73 2.42 4.67 12.11
C HIS A 73 1.07 4.49 11.39
N ASN A 74 1.06 4.41 10.05
CA ASN A 74 -0.16 4.51 9.25
C ASN A 74 -0.19 3.51 8.08
N GLN A 75 0.38 2.31 8.21
CA GLN A 75 0.42 1.32 7.11
C GLN A 75 -0.80 0.39 7.03
N ARG A 76 -1.70 0.46 8.02
CA ARG A 76 -2.86 -0.43 8.15
C ARG A 76 -4.15 0.35 7.86
N PHE A 77 -5.09 -0.27 7.15
CA PHE A 77 -6.30 0.35 6.64
C PHE A 77 -7.53 -0.52 6.91
N GLU A 78 -8.70 0.10 7.03
CA GLU A 78 -9.95 -0.62 7.30
C GLU A 78 -10.51 -1.38 6.09
N SER A 79 -9.98 -1.11 4.89
CA SER A 79 -10.34 -1.83 3.66
C SER A 79 -9.12 -2.12 2.79
N LYS A 80 -9.20 -3.19 1.99
CA LYS A 80 -8.17 -3.51 1.00
C LYS A 80 -8.05 -2.41 -0.07
N ALA A 81 -9.17 -1.84 -0.49
CA ALA A 81 -9.20 -0.73 -1.44
C ALA A 81 -8.39 0.48 -0.94
N ASN A 82 -8.55 0.85 0.34
CA ASN A 82 -7.75 1.94 0.94
C ASN A 82 -6.27 1.58 1.00
N ALA A 83 -5.93 0.33 1.30
CA ALA A 83 -4.54 -0.14 1.27
C ALA A 83 -3.92 0.02 -0.12
N VAL A 84 -4.62 -0.40 -1.18
CA VAL A 84 -4.19 -0.29 -2.57
C VAL A 84 -4.09 1.16 -3.03
N LEU A 85 -5.08 1.99 -2.71
CA LEU A 85 -5.11 3.41 -3.07
C LEU A 85 -3.89 4.13 -2.52
N HIS A 86 -3.65 3.97 -1.21
CA HIS A 86 -2.50 4.59 -0.57
C HIS A 86 -1.18 4.05 -1.12
N PHE A 87 -1.07 2.73 -1.29
CA PHE A 87 0.13 2.14 -1.88
C PHE A 87 0.45 2.74 -3.26
N THR A 88 -0.55 2.83 -4.14
CA THR A 88 -0.42 3.37 -5.50
C THR A 88 -0.01 4.85 -5.50
N HIS A 89 -0.61 5.64 -4.60
CA HIS A 89 -0.25 7.03 -4.41
C HIS A 89 1.24 7.17 -4.02
N TYR A 90 1.69 6.44 -3.00
CA TYR A 90 3.08 6.51 -2.55
C TYR A 90 4.07 5.92 -3.54
N TRP A 91 3.69 4.89 -4.31
CA TRP A 91 4.49 4.38 -5.41
C TRP A 91 4.78 5.47 -6.44
N THR A 92 3.74 6.22 -6.83
CA THR A 92 3.88 7.34 -7.77
C THR A 92 4.83 8.40 -7.24
N GLU A 93 4.70 8.78 -5.96
CA GLU A 93 5.62 9.73 -5.31
C GLU A 93 7.06 9.23 -5.30
N TRP A 94 7.30 7.97 -4.93
CA TRP A 94 8.63 7.38 -4.88
C TRP A 94 9.30 7.34 -6.26
N ARG A 95 8.54 6.95 -7.30
CA ARG A 95 9.01 6.95 -8.69
C ARG A 95 9.38 8.36 -9.15
N ALA A 96 8.60 9.38 -8.78
CA ALA A 96 8.93 10.77 -9.08
C ALA A 96 10.25 11.21 -8.40
N ARG A 97 10.45 10.82 -7.14
CA ARG A 97 11.69 11.11 -6.38
C ARG A 97 12.92 10.45 -6.98
N ILE A 98 12.81 9.24 -7.52
CA ILE A 98 13.94 8.55 -8.17
C ILE A 98 14.30 9.23 -9.49
N LYS A 99 13.31 9.55 -10.32
CA LYS A 99 13.55 10.22 -11.60
C LYS A 99 14.21 11.59 -11.43
N ALA A 100 13.85 12.33 -10.38
CA ALA A 100 14.45 13.64 -10.10
C ALA A 100 15.92 13.59 -9.63
N LYS A 101 16.44 12.40 -9.29
CA LYS A 101 17.83 12.19 -8.88
C LYS A 101 18.75 11.67 -10.00
N GLN A 102 18.19 11.45 -11.19
CA GLN A 102 18.91 11.05 -12.40
C GLN A 102 19.12 12.28 -13.28
#